data_AF-A0A2G8IW46-F1
#
_entry.id   AF-A0A2G8IW46-F1
#
_cell.length_a   1.000
_cell.length_b   1.000
_cell.length_c   1.000
_cell.angle_alpha   90.00
_cell.angle_beta   90.00
_cell.angle_gamma   90.00
#
_symmetry.space_group_name_H-M   'P 1'
#
loop_
_entity.id
_entity.type
_entity.pdbx_description
1 polymer ?
#
loop_
_entity_poly.entity_id
_entity_poly.type
_entity_poly.pdbx_seq_one_letter_code
_entity_poly.pdbx_strand_id
1 'polypeptide(L)'
;MNVIDSLFWRVVDELRQKGYEMIQSPYPEDEIFFEAPRNSGYDLIRLYRKDVNFRQEIVRDIEEQTFRMNQLREAMRKRSLHLLQLQFTADDPVDVWKDINGQPYKKQKVTITPVLFNEEALQNDVHELQKWLNTSLSVDVEEAKTDTAEDAVQLKMNVLQAFDDQEKQRERERAVFQNGRPIFTYLLIAVQVVMFLLLELSGGSTNTATLTAFGAKNNVLILDGEWWRLITPMFLHIGLTHLLFNTFALWSVGAAVERIYGSGRFLLIYLVSGIFGSIASFLFNTAIAAGASGAIFGCLGALLYLAISNRKLFFRTMGTNIIVIILINLGIGFTVSGIDNAGHLGGLVGGFLAALAVRLPKQLQPVKMLLASLLLLLIGGFGLYTGFHSDDQKEAAATSEAASLFDDKNYSEASKRLEEYVYQKNASAEALHIYALSEAQLGHLDKAVQFLRKSLEKDPNEPNKLYHLSLLYVEKGETAKAESLIEKALKQDPENDQFLKLKQYIENTQTR
;
A
#
# COMPACT_ATOMS: atom_id res chain seq x y z
N MET A 1 37.59 28.11 -33.78
CA MET A 1 36.55 27.25 -33.21
C MET A 1 35.24 27.73 -33.82
N ASN A 2 34.44 26.81 -34.34
CA ASN A 2 33.40 27.11 -35.31
C ASN A 2 32.11 27.58 -34.59
N VAL A 3 31.32 28.46 -35.21
CA VAL A 3 30.08 29.02 -34.63
C VAL A 3 29.12 27.92 -34.18
N ILE A 4 29.18 26.77 -34.87
CA ILE A 4 28.46 25.54 -34.52
C ILE A 4 28.71 25.05 -33.07
N ASP A 5 29.91 25.24 -32.51
CA ASP A 5 30.24 24.80 -31.15
C ASP A 5 29.50 25.66 -30.11
N SER A 6 29.47 26.98 -30.31
CA SER A 6 28.69 27.88 -29.46
C SER A 6 27.19 27.57 -29.55
N LEU A 7 26.66 27.45 -30.78
CA LEU A 7 25.26 27.13 -31.02
C LEU A 7 24.84 25.82 -30.33
N PHE A 8 25.68 24.78 -30.41
CA PHE A 8 25.44 23.52 -29.73
C PHE A 8 25.26 23.71 -28.21
N TRP A 9 26.21 24.37 -27.54
CA TRP A 9 26.16 24.55 -26.09
C TRP A 9 25.02 25.47 -25.64
N ARG A 10 24.67 26.48 -26.44
CA ARG A 10 23.50 27.35 -26.17
C ARG A 10 22.19 26.59 -26.24
N VAL A 11 22.00 25.72 -27.25
CA VAL A 11 20.82 24.85 -27.36
C VAL A 11 20.73 23.92 -26.15
N VAL A 12 21.85 23.30 -25.76
CA VAL A 12 21.92 22.39 -24.62
C VAL A 12 21.53 23.11 -23.32
N ASP A 13 22.08 24.30 -23.08
CA ASP A 13 21.74 25.06 -21.87
C ASP A 13 20.28 25.51 -21.88
N GLU A 14 19.73 25.90 -23.02
CA GLU A 14 18.32 26.28 -23.12
C GLU A 14 17.37 25.10 -22.83
N LEU A 15 17.65 23.92 -23.39
CA LEU A 15 16.87 22.71 -23.10
C LEU A 15 16.87 22.39 -21.60
N ARG A 16 18.04 22.50 -20.96
CA ARG A 16 18.18 22.35 -19.52
C ARG A 16 17.32 23.37 -18.76
N GLN A 17 17.38 24.65 -19.13
CA GLN A 17 16.58 25.71 -18.49
C GLN A 17 15.06 25.49 -18.65
N LYS A 18 14.63 24.89 -19.76
CA LYS A 18 13.23 24.48 -20.00
C LYS A 18 12.82 23.20 -19.26
N GLY A 19 13.71 22.59 -18.49
CA GLY A 19 13.43 21.44 -17.63
C GLY A 19 13.62 20.07 -18.30
N TYR A 20 14.32 20.02 -19.43
CA TYR A 20 14.77 18.74 -20.00
C TYR A 20 15.86 18.15 -19.11
N GLU A 21 15.68 16.90 -18.68
CA GLU A 21 16.66 16.25 -17.81
C GLU A 21 17.74 15.53 -18.61
N MET A 22 18.99 15.86 -18.32
CA MET A 22 20.15 15.14 -18.83
C MET A 22 20.28 13.78 -18.14
N ILE A 23 20.52 12.73 -18.93
CA ILE A 23 20.56 11.33 -18.47
C ILE A 23 22.00 10.80 -18.41
N GLN A 24 22.88 11.34 -19.24
CA GLN A 24 24.27 10.93 -19.38
C GLN A 24 25.21 12.14 -19.34
N SER A 25 26.44 11.91 -18.86
CA SER A 25 27.49 12.93 -18.88
C SER A 25 27.80 13.35 -20.33
N PRO A 26 27.95 14.65 -20.61
CA PRO A 26 28.38 15.16 -21.91
C PRO A 26 29.81 14.76 -22.33
N TYR A 27 30.61 14.24 -21.39
CA TYR A 27 32.05 13.99 -21.58
C TYR A 27 32.34 12.50 -21.78
N PRO A 28 33.26 12.11 -22.69
CA PRO A 28 34.23 12.93 -23.43
C PRO A 28 33.82 13.39 -24.85
N GLU A 29 32.71 12.91 -25.41
CA GLU A 29 32.42 13.07 -26.86
C GLU A 29 31.44 14.20 -27.23
N ASP A 30 31.21 15.21 -26.37
CA ASP A 30 30.21 16.27 -26.61
C ASP A 30 28.86 15.69 -27.08
N GLU A 31 28.45 14.63 -26.37
CA GLU A 31 27.28 13.80 -26.62
C GLU A 31 26.36 13.85 -25.39
N ILE A 32 25.13 14.32 -25.56
CA ILE A 32 24.19 14.53 -24.45
C ILE A 32 22.86 13.86 -24.74
N PHE A 33 22.37 13.09 -23.78
CA PHE A 33 21.04 12.49 -23.83
C PHE A 33 20.09 13.20 -22.88
N PHE A 34 18.94 13.62 -23.41
CA PHE A 34 17.83 14.18 -22.66
C PHE A 34 16.63 13.22 -22.64
N GLU A 35 15.89 13.22 -21.52
CA GLU A 35 14.55 12.61 -21.49
C GLU A 35 13.58 13.48 -22.30
N ALA A 36 12.90 12.87 -23.27
CA ALA A 36 11.98 13.61 -24.13
C ALA A 36 10.68 13.95 -23.38
N PRO A 37 10.05 15.11 -23.64
CA PRO A 37 8.74 15.44 -23.08
C PRO A 37 7.68 14.44 -23.56
N ARG A 38 6.68 14.15 -22.72
CA ARG A 38 5.62 13.16 -23.00
C ARG A 38 4.88 13.38 -24.33
N ASN A 39 4.83 14.60 -24.84
CA ASN A 39 4.09 14.96 -26.06
C ASN A 39 4.97 15.13 -27.30
N SER A 40 6.25 14.76 -27.23
CA SER A 40 7.20 14.94 -28.34
C SER A 40 7.12 13.85 -29.43
N GLY A 41 6.54 12.69 -29.12
CA GLY A 41 6.58 11.52 -30.00
C GLY A 41 7.88 10.70 -29.91
N TYR A 42 8.84 11.17 -29.11
CA TYR A 42 10.11 10.51 -28.82
C TYR A 42 10.19 10.11 -27.34
N ASP A 43 11.02 9.11 -27.04
CA ASP A 43 11.35 8.73 -25.66
C ASP A 43 12.60 9.45 -25.17
N LEU A 44 13.57 9.66 -26.07
CA LEU A 44 14.88 10.24 -25.79
C LEU A 44 15.28 11.19 -26.90
N ILE A 45 16.09 12.19 -26.55
CA ILE A 45 16.70 13.13 -27.50
C ILE A 45 18.20 13.09 -27.27
N ARG A 46 18.98 12.82 -28.33
CA ARG A 46 20.44 12.86 -28.32
C ARG A 46 20.90 14.10 -29.07
N LEU A 47 21.70 14.94 -28.42
CA LEU A 47 22.43 16.02 -29.06
C LEU A 47 23.89 15.57 -29.18
N TYR A 48 24.45 15.64 -30.39
CA TYR A 48 25.83 15.20 -30.64
C TYR A 48 26.58 16.22 -31.49
N ARG A 49 27.65 16.78 -30.94
CA ARG A 49 28.54 17.68 -31.69
C ARG A 49 29.69 16.89 -32.30
N LYS A 50 29.62 16.65 -33.61
CA LYS A 50 30.66 15.95 -34.36
C LYS A 50 30.60 16.33 -35.83
N ASP A 51 31.75 16.72 -36.38
CA ASP A 51 31.89 16.94 -37.82
C ASP A 51 31.83 15.60 -38.57
N VAL A 52 30.98 15.55 -39.58
CA VAL A 52 30.70 14.35 -40.36
C VAL A 52 31.14 14.57 -41.79
N ASN A 53 32.08 13.76 -42.27
CA ASN A 53 32.60 13.92 -43.64
C ASN A 53 31.83 13.07 -44.65
N PHE A 54 31.33 11.90 -44.24
CA PHE A 54 30.68 10.94 -45.11
C PHE A 54 29.39 10.35 -44.51
N ARG A 55 28.42 10.04 -45.36
CA ARG A 55 27.17 9.35 -45.02
C ARG A 55 27.40 8.07 -44.24
N GLN A 56 28.47 7.32 -44.55
CA GLN A 56 28.79 6.07 -43.85
C GLN A 56 29.00 6.27 -42.35
N GLU A 57 29.49 7.43 -41.92
CA GLU A 57 29.68 7.75 -40.51
C GLU A 57 28.33 7.93 -39.80
N ILE A 58 27.36 8.56 -40.46
CA ILE A 58 25.98 8.72 -39.96
C ILE A 58 25.33 7.35 -39.83
N VAL A 59 25.43 6.52 -40.88
CA VAL A 59 24.85 5.17 -40.88
C VAL A 59 25.45 4.32 -39.77
N ARG A 60 26.78 4.35 -39.62
CA ARG A 60 27.47 3.62 -38.56
C ARG A 60 27.02 4.08 -37.17
N ASP A 61 26.92 5.37 -36.95
CA ASP A 61 26.46 5.91 -35.68
C ASP A 61 24.99 5.52 -35.38
N ILE A 62 24.09 5.53 -36.38
CA ILE A 62 22.73 5.00 -36.23
C ILE A 62 22.74 3.53 -35.80
N GLU A 63 23.61 2.71 -36.38
CA GLU A 63 23.72 1.29 -36.01
C GLU A 63 24.24 1.11 -34.58
N GLU A 64 25.27 1.86 -34.19
CA GLU A 64 25.82 1.86 -32.84
C GLU A 64 24.77 2.31 -31.81
N GLN A 65 24.03 3.39 -32.09
CA GLN A 65 22.96 3.88 -31.23
C GLN A 65 21.79 2.90 -31.17
N THR A 66 21.45 2.22 -32.27
CA THR A 66 20.39 1.20 -32.26
C THR A 66 20.72 0.09 -31.25
N PHE A 67 21.98 -0.35 -31.24
CA PHE A 67 22.44 -1.37 -30.30
C PHE A 67 22.39 -0.86 -28.85
N ARG A 68 22.94 0.33 -28.57
CA ARG A 68 22.91 0.96 -27.24
C ARG A 68 21.47 1.14 -26.75
N MET A 69 20.58 1.63 -27.60
CA MET A 69 19.17 1.85 -27.27
C MET A 69 18.41 0.54 -27.06
N ASN A 70 18.74 -0.54 -27.76
CA ASN A 70 18.10 -1.83 -27.48
C ASN A 70 18.51 -2.38 -26.10
N GLN A 71 19.78 -2.23 -25.69
CA GLN A 71 20.21 -2.58 -24.33
C GLN A 71 19.48 -1.74 -23.28
N LEU A 72 19.37 -0.42 -23.50
CA LEU A 72 18.63 0.47 -22.62
C LEU A 72 17.14 0.10 -22.55
N ARG A 73 16.51 -0.23 -23.68
CA ARG A 73 15.11 -0.69 -23.76
C ARG A 73 14.89 -1.91 -22.87
N GLU A 74 15.81 -2.87 -22.91
CA GLU A 74 15.74 -4.11 -22.11
C GLU A 74 15.89 -3.82 -20.63
N ALA A 75 16.86 -3.00 -20.25
CA ALA A 75 17.05 -2.55 -18.87
C ALA A 75 15.80 -1.80 -18.33
N MET A 76 15.19 -0.95 -19.15
CA MET A 76 13.97 -0.21 -18.81
C MET A 76 12.69 -1.03 -18.95
N ARG A 77 12.75 -2.25 -19.49
CA ARG A 77 11.60 -3.12 -19.81
C ARG A 77 10.54 -2.42 -20.68
N LYS A 78 10.95 -1.53 -21.58
CA LYS A 78 10.04 -0.87 -22.53
C LYS A 78 9.74 -1.76 -23.73
N ARG A 79 8.52 -1.62 -24.29
CA ARG A 79 8.10 -2.35 -25.49
C ARG A 79 8.87 -1.89 -26.73
N SER A 80 9.06 -0.59 -26.87
CA SER A 80 9.86 0.05 -27.92
C SER A 80 10.51 1.32 -27.37
N LEU A 81 11.54 1.81 -28.06
CA LEU A 81 12.18 3.10 -27.78
C LEU A 81 12.33 3.90 -29.06
N HIS A 82 11.95 5.18 -29.03
CA HIS A 82 12.14 6.14 -30.10
C HIS A 82 13.17 7.20 -29.70
N LEU A 83 14.27 7.27 -30.44
CA LEU A 83 15.34 8.25 -30.23
C LEU A 83 15.30 9.30 -31.34
N LEU A 84 15.18 10.58 -30.97
CA LEU A 84 15.50 11.70 -31.86
C LEU A 84 16.99 11.99 -31.74
N GLN A 85 17.73 11.89 -32.84
CA GLN A 85 19.16 12.18 -32.87
C GLN A 85 19.37 13.50 -33.62
N LEU A 86 19.88 14.50 -32.92
CA LEU A 86 20.18 15.83 -33.44
C LEU A 86 21.70 15.98 -33.48
N GLN A 87 22.27 15.98 -34.67
CA GLN A 87 23.71 16.02 -34.88
C GLN A 87 24.13 17.37 -35.47
N PHE A 88 25.15 17.97 -34.88
CA PHE A 88 25.65 19.30 -35.22
C PHE A 88 27.00 19.15 -35.91
N THR A 89 27.09 19.57 -37.17
CA THR A 89 28.30 19.52 -38.02
C THR A 89 28.62 20.92 -38.54
N ALA A 90 29.89 21.24 -38.76
CA ALA A 90 30.26 22.51 -39.39
C ALA A 90 29.82 22.52 -40.86
N ASP A 91 30.18 21.45 -41.58
CA ASP A 91 29.96 21.31 -43.03
C ASP A 91 29.05 20.12 -43.37
N ASP A 92 28.44 20.18 -44.55
CA ASP A 92 27.68 19.06 -45.14
C ASP A 92 28.65 17.91 -45.53
N PRO A 93 28.25 16.64 -45.30
CA PRO A 93 28.97 15.49 -45.87
C PRO A 93 29.10 15.59 -47.38
N VAL A 94 30.23 15.11 -47.91
CA VAL A 94 30.57 15.27 -49.34
C VAL A 94 29.79 14.35 -50.28
N ASP A 95 29.06 13.37 -49.76
CA ASP A 95 28.30 12.37 -50.49
C ASP A 95 26.77 12.55 -50.34
N VAL A 96 25.97 11.66 -50.95
CA VAL A 96 24.50 11.77 -50.91
C VAL A 96 23.97 11.34 -49.55
N TRP A 97 23.68 12.29 -48.66
CA TRP A 97 23.21 12.04 -47.28
C TRP A 97 21.81 12.59 -46.97
N LYS A 98 21.26 13.49 -47.78
CA LYS A 98 19.97 14.14 -47.50
C LYS A 98 18.78 13.17 -47.52
N ASP A 99 18.95 12.01 -48.14
CA ASP A 99 17.96 10.93 -48.19
C ASP A 99 17.70 10.29 -46.82
N ILE A 100 18.70 10.28 -45.92
CA ILE A 100 18.57 9.72 -44.58
C ILE A 100 18.14 10.75 -43.53
N ASN A 101 18.26 12.06 -43.83
CA ASN A 101 17.95 13.12 -42.90
C ASN A 101 16.44 13.19 -42.59
N GLY A 102 16.07 13.13 -41.31
CA GLY A 102 14.69 13.13 -40.83
C GLY A 102 13.91 11.83 -41.09
N GLN A 103 14.52 10.81 -41.70
CA GLN A 103 13.87 9.54 -42.01
C GLN A 103 13.99 8.55 -40.84
N PRO A 104 12.87 8.08 -40.24
CA PRO A 104 12.93 7.14 -39.13
C PRO A 104 13.52 5.79 -39.54
N TYR A 105 14.66 5.45 -38.96
CA TYR A 105 15.29 4.14 -39.10
C TYR A 105 14.81 3.19 -38.01
N LYS A 106 14.08 2.14 -38.41
CA LYS A 106 13.55 1.14 -37.47
C LYS A 106 14.29 -0.17 -37.60
N LYS A 107 14.90 -0.63 -36.51
CA LYS A 107 15.56 -1.94 -36.41
C LYS A 107 15.17 -2.58 -35.08
N GLN A 108 14.66 -3.81 -35.16
CA GLN A 108 14.04 -4.51 -34.02
C GLN A 108 12.88 -3.69 -33.40
N LYS A 109 12.99 -3.33 -32.11
CA LYS A 109 12.01 -2.53 -31.35
C LYS A 109 12.51 -1.12 -31.05
N VAL A 110 13.53 -0.66 -31.76
CA VAL A 110 14.11 0.67 -31.63
C VAL A 110 13.88 1.42 -32.94
N THR A 111 13.50 2.68 -32.82
CA THR A 111 13.40 3.63 -33.93
C THR A 111 14.35 4.79 -33.65
N ILE A 112 15.19 5.15 -34.61
CA ILE A 112 16.08 6.31 -34.55
C ILE A 112 15.70 7.26 -35.67
N THR A 113 15.46 8.52 -35.34
CA THR A 113 15.25 9.59 -36.33
C THR A 113 16.49 10.48 -36.34
N PRO A 114 17.42 10.29 -37.29
CA PRO A 114 18.61 11.12 -37.40
C PRO A 114 18.27 12.45 -38.07
N VAL A 115 18.73 13.55 -37.50
CA VAL A 115 18.62 14.89 -38.07
C VAL A 115 19.98 15.55 -37.96
N LEU A 116 20.54 15.91 -39.11
CA LEU A 116 21.81 16.62 -39.23
C LEU A 116 21.54 18.10 -39.47
N PHE A 117 22.21 18.94 -38.68
CA PHE A 117 22.22 20.39 -38.83
C PHE A 117 23.65 20.83 -39.13
N ASN A 118 23.82 21.54 -40.25
CA ASN A 118 25.07 22.20 -40.59
C ASN A 118 25.10 23.63 -40.02
N GLU A 119 26.27 24.27 -40.05
CA GLU A 119 26.44 25.61 -39.52
C GLU A 119 25.57 26.64 -40.26
N GLU A 120 25.50 26.57 -41.59
CA GLU A 120 24.72 27.49 -42.42
C GLU A 120 23.21 27.44 -42.12
N ALA A 121 22.65 26.25 -41.92
CA ALA A 121 21.23 26.09 -41.60
C ALA A 121 20.89 26.70 -40.24
N LEU A 122 21.75 26.49 -39.23
CA LEU A 122 21.51 27.01 -37.88
C LEU A 122 21.81 28.50 -37.75
N GLN A 123 22.75 29.03 -38.53
CA GLN A 123 23.07 30.45 -38.57
C GLN A 123 21.98 31.32 -39.19
N ASN A 124 21.11 30.72 -40.01
CA ASN A 124 19.97 31.40 -40.63
C ASN A 124 18.75 31.38 -39.71
N ASP A 125 18.42 30.23 -39.10
CA ASP A 125 17.34 30.11 -38.12
C ASP A 125 17.39 28.78 -37.34
N VAL A 126 17.13 28.80 -36.03
CA VAL A 126 16.92 27.60 -35.20
C VAL A 126 15.51 27.01 -35.37
N HIS A 127 14.67 27.57 -36.23
CA HIS A 127 13.27 27.13 -36.40
C HIS A 127 13.12 25.68 -36.86
N GLU A 128 14.03 25.16 -37.70
CA GLU A 128 14.03 23.73 -38.05
C GLU A 128 14.27 22.86 -36.81
N LEU A 129 15.21 23.24 -35.94
CA LEU A 129 15.48 22.55 -34.68
C LEU A 129 14.26 22.62 -33.74
N GLN A 130 13.57 23.76 -33.68
CA GLN A 130 12.34 23.94 -32.90
C GLN A 130 11.21 22.99 -33.35
N LYS A 131 11.07 22.75 -34.67
CA LYS A 131 10.07 21.82 -35.21
C LYS A 131 10.31 20.40 -34.72
N TRP A 132 11.56 19.93 -34.75
CA TRP A 132 11.92 18.58 -34.31
C TRP A 132 11.76 18.40 -32.80
N LEU A 133 12.13 19.40 -32.01
CA LEU A 133 11.98 19.40 -30.55
C LEU A 133 10.54 19.67 -30.08
N ASN A 134 9.66 20.13 -30.99
CA ASN A 134 8.32 20.64 -30.67
C ASN A 134 8.35 21.62 -29.47
N THR A 135 9.36 22.48 -29.44
CA THR A 135 9.66 23.40 -28.33
C THR A 135 10.22 24.69 -28.88
N SER A 136 9.72 25.83 -28.42
CA SER A 136 10.29 27.12 -28.77
C SER A 136 11.70 27.24 -28.20
N LEU A 137 12.63 27.73 -29.01
CA LEU A 137 14.00 28.02 -28.60
C LEU A 137 14.26 29.52 -28.75
N SER A 138 14.92 30.12 -27.78
CA SER A 138 15.29 31.53 -27.66
C SER A 138 16.81 31.69 -27.74
N VAL A 139 17.48 30.80 -28.48
CA VAL A 139 18.90 30.91 -28.80
C VAL A 139 19.13 32.15 -29.68
N ASP A 140 19.97 33.07 -29.21
CA ASP A 140 20.44 34.20 -30.02
C ASP A 140 21.55 33.75 -30.97
N VAL A 141 21.20 33.63 -32.24
CA VAL A 141 22.10 33.17 -33.31
C VAL A 141 23.14 34.22 -33.67
N GLU A 142 22.82 35.52 -33.53
CA GLU A 142 23.77 36.60 -33.81
C GLU A 142 24.82 36.71 -32.70
N GLU A 143 24.41 36.52 -31.45
CA GLU A 143 25.35 36.41 -30.33
C GLU A 143 26.32 35.24 -30.53
N ALA A 144 25.80 34.07 -30.94
CA ALA A 144 26.61 32.88 -31.19
C ALA A 144 27.65 33.08 -32.33
N LYS A 145 27.36 33.92 -33.33
CA LYS A 145 28.31 34.28 -34.40
C LYS A 145 29.47 35.14 -33.89
N THR A 146 29.25 35.90 -32.83
CA THR A 146 30.26 36.80 -32.24
C THR A 146 31.05 36.17 -31.09
N ASP A 147 30.62 35.01 -30.60
CA ASP A 147 31.27 34.29 -29.51
C ASP A 147 32.71 33.91 -29.87
N THR A 148 33.61 34.11 -28.91
CA THR A 148 34.98 33.62 -28.99
C THR A 148 35.05 32.13 -28.62
N ALA A 149 36.19 31.51 -28.88
CA ALA A 149 36.43 30.14 -28.43
C ALA A 149 36.36 30.01 -26.89
N GLU A 150 36.71 31.07 -26.15
CA GLU A 150 36.62 31.10 -24.69
C GLU A 150 35.16 31.07 -24.21
N ASP A 151 34.26 31.78 -24.91
CA ASP A 151 32.83 31.83 -24.58
C ASP A 151 32.16 30.46 -24.74
N ALA A 152 32.44 29.75 -25.83
CA ALA A 152 31.94 28.40 -26.06
C ALA A 152 32.44 27.40 -25.01
N VAL A 153 33.72 27.50 -24.61
CA VAL A 153 34.28 26.68 -23.52
C VAL A 153 33.61 27.02 -22.19
N GLN A 154 33.33 28.30 -21.92
CA GLN A 154 32.65 28.71 -20.70
C GLN A 154 31.21 28.17 -20.63
N LEU A 155 30.46 28.21 -21.74
CA LEU A 155 29.13 27.61 -21.84
C LEU A 155 29.17 26.11 -21.58
N LYS A 156 30.11 25.40 -22.20
CA LYS A 156 30.36 23.98 -21.96
C LYS A 156 30.60 23.68 -20.48
N MET A 157 31.48 24.46 -19.85
CA MET A 157 31.78 24.29 -18.42
C MET A 157 30.57 24.54 -17.53
N ASN A 158 29.74 25.54 -17.84
CA ASN A 158 28.50 25.81 -17.10
C ASN A 158 27.51 24.65 -17.20
N VAL A 159 27.34 24.06 -18.38
CA VAL A 159 26.49 22.89 -18.59
C VAL A 159 27.02 21.67 -17.83
N LEU A 160 28.32 21.41 -17.91
CA LEU A 160 28.96 20.30 -17.18
C LEU A 160 28.79 20.46 -15.67
N GLN A 161 28.99 21.67 -15.15
CA GLN A 161 28.78 21.95 -13.73
C GLN A 161 27.32 21.76 -13.32
N ALA A 162 26.37 22.22 -14.14
CA ALA A 162 24.95 22.02 -13.88
C ALA A 162 24.56 20.53 -13.90
N PHE A 163 25.16 19.72 -14.78
CA PHE A 163 25.01 18.28 -14.80
C PHE A 163 25.55 17.64 -13.52
N ASP A 164 26.77 18.01 -13.10
CA ASP A 164 27.38 17.50 -11.87
C ASP A 164 26.55 17.86 -10.62
N ASP A 165 25.99 19.07 -10.58
CA ASP A 165 25.11 19.51 -9.49
C ASP A 165 23.79 18.73 -9.50
N GLN A 166 23.21 18.47 -10.68
CA GLN A 166 22.05 17.59 -10.84
C GLN A 166 22.35 16.16 -10.36
N GLU A 167 23.50 15.60 -10.71
CA GLU A 167 23.89 14.25 -10.30
C GLU A 167 24.17 14.17 -8.80
N LYS A 168 24.90 15.14 -8.22
CA LYS A 168 25.08 15.26 -6.77
C LYS A 168 23.75 15.38 -6.03
N GLN A 169 22.79 16.13 -6.59
CA GLN A 169 21.45 16.21 -6.02
C GLN A 169 20.75 14.84 -6.08
N ARG A 170 20.87 14.12 -7.19
CA ARG A 170 20.33 12.76 -7.36
C ARG A 170 20.95 11.78 -6.36
N GLU A 171 22.26 11.84 -6.17
CA GLU A 171 22.99 11.06 -5.18
C GLU A 171 22.56 11.40 -3.76
N ARG A 172 22.44 12.68 -3.41
CA ARG A 172 21.95 13.12 -2.09
C ARG A 172 20.55 12.60 -1.82
N GLU A 173 19.66 12.71 -2.81
CA GLU A 173 18.30 12.19 -2.67
C GLU A 173 18.34 10.67 -2.46
N ARG A 174 19.07 9.91 -3.29
CA ARG A 174 19.26 8.46 -3.09
C ARG A 174 19.89 8.12 -1.73
N ALA A 175 20.86 8.89 -1.28
CA ALA A 175 21.57 8.70 -0.02
C ALA A 175 20.66 8.93 1.20
N VAL A 176 19.74 9.89 1.16
CA VAL A 176 18.71 10.04 2.21
C VAL A 176 17.89 8.76 2.34
N PHE A 177 17.58 8.10 1.22
CA PHE A 177 16.79 6.87 1.19
C PHE A 177 17.58 5.58 1.45
N GLN A 178 18.90 5.57 1.24
CA GLN A 178 19.75 4.39 1.46
C GLN A 178 20.46 4.41 2.81
N ASN A 179 20.82 5.58 3.33
CA ASN A 179 21.65 5.73 4.53
C ASN A 179 20.86 5.98 5.82
N GLY A 180 19.55 6.22 5.72
CA GLY A 180 18.68 6.26 6.90
C GLY A 180 18.65 4.90 7.59
N ARG A 181 19.18 4.82 8.81
CA ARG A 181 19.06 3.61 9.64
C ARG A 181 17.64 3.55 10.20
N PRO A 182 16.81 2.55 9.88
CA PRO A 182 15.43 2.49 10.32
C PRO A 182 15.35 1.97 11.77
N ILE A 183 15.75 2.83 12.72
CA ILE A 183 15.92 2.49 14.13
C ILE A 183 14.59 2.06 14.76
N PHE A 184 13.51 2.83 14.54
CA PHE A 184 12.22 2.50 15.14
C PHE A 184 11.60 1.26 14.52
N THR A 185 11.84 0.99 13.23
CA THR A 185 11.41 -0.25 12.60
C THR A 185 12.00 -1.46 13.33
N TYR A 186 13.31 -1.46 13.57
CA TYR A 186 13.95 -2.56 14.32
C TYR A 186 13.53 -2.62 15.79
N LEU A 187 13.34 -1.47 16.44
CA LEU A 187 12.84 -1.42 17.80
C LEU A 187 11.43 -2.00 17.93
N LEU A 188 10.53 -1.65 17.01
CA LEU A 188 9.16 -2.18 16.98
C LEU A 188 9.17 -3.68 16.71
N ILE A 189 10.01 -4.17 15.79
CA ILE A 189 10.20 -5.61 15.57
C ILE A 189 10.66 -6.30 16.85
N ALA A 190 11.67 -5.75 17.54
CA ALA A 190 12.17 -6.31 18.78
C ALA A 190 11.07 -6.36 19.87
N VAL A 191 10.27 -5.30 20.01
CA VAL A 191 9.13 -5.27 20.93
C VAL A 191 8.11 -6.36 20.57
N GLN A 192 7.75 -6.52 19.30
CA GLN A 192 6.79 -7.54 18.86
C GLN A 192 7.29 -8.97 19.15
N VAL A 193 8.57 -9.23 18.92
CA VAL A 193 9.19 -10.54 19.23
C VAL A 193 9.19 -10.80 20.74
N VAL A 194 9.57 -9.80 21.55
CA VAL A 194 9.56 -9.92 23.01
C VAL A 194 8.14 -10.19 23.52
N MET A 195 7.15 -9.42 23.05
CA MET A 195 5.75 -9.62 23.45
C MET A 195 5.20 -10.99 23.02
N PHE A 196 5.58 -11.47 21.84
CA PHE A 196 5.21 -12.81 21.40
C PHE A 196 5.80 -13.91 22.31
N LEU A 197 7.07 -13.80 22.69
CA LEU A 197 7.68 -14.74 23.64
C LEU A 197 6.98 -14.70 25.00
N LEU A 198 6.59 -13.53 25.49
CA LEU A 198 5.85 -13.40 26.74
C LEU A 198 4.47 -14.07 26.68
N LEU A 199 3.77 -13.98 25.53
CA LEU A 199 2.50 -14.68 25.32
C LEU A 199 2.70 -16.20 25.37
N GLU A 200 3.71 -16.72 24.66
CA GLU A 200 4.02 -18.17 24.66
C GLU A 200 4.33 -18.70 26.06
N LEU A 201 5.04 -17.92 26.88
CA LEU A 201 5.35 -18.29 28.26
C LEU A 201 4.14 -18.20 29.21
N SER A 202 3.11 -17.42 28.86
CA SER A 202 1.98 -17.10 29.75
C SER A 202 0.68 -17.84 29.44
N GLY A 203 0.70 -18.76 28.46
CA GLY A 203 -0.47 -19.55 28.08
C GLY A 203 -0.64 -19.78 26.56
N GLY A 204 0.21 -19.16 25.74
CA GLY A 204 0.23 -19.35 24.28
C GLY A 204 -0.36 -18.17 23.52
N SER A 205 0.21 -17.85 22.35
CA SER A 205 -0.25 -16.74 21.50
C SER A 205 -1.58 -17.01 20.78
N THR A 206 -2.08 -18.25 20.79
CA THR A 206 -3.37 -18.64 20.22
C THR A 206 -4.48 -18.74 21.26
N ASN A 207 -4.16 -18.57 22.55
CA ASN A 207 -5.12 -18.61 23.63
C ASN A 207 -5.78 -17.23 23.82
N THR A 208 -7.09 -17.18 23.63
CA THR A 208 -7.89 -15.94 23.70
C THR A 208 -7.83 -15.25 25.06
N ALA A 209 -7.82 -16.02 26.17
CA ALA A 209 -7.72 -15.45 27.52
C ALA A 209 -6.35 -14.81 27.75
N THR A 210 -5.28 -15.48 27.30
CA THR A 210 -3.91 -14.96 27.37
C THR A 210 -3.77 -13.66 26.56
N LEU A 211 -4.25 -13.67 25.31
CA LEU A 211 -4.28 -12.47 24.47
C LEU A 211 -5.04 -11.31 25.12
N THR A 212 -6.22 -11.59 25.70
CA THR A 212 -7.04 -10.58 26.38
C THR A 212 -6.31 -10.01 27.61
N ALA A 213 -5.68 -10.85 28.43
CA ALA A 213 -4.91 -10.43 29.58
C ALA A 213 -3.72 -9.51 29.20
N PHE A 214 -3.08 -9.77 28.07
CA PHE A 214 -1.96 -8.99 27.56
C PHE A 214 -2.36 -7.70 26.80
N GLY A 215 -3.66 -7.42 26.68
CA GLY A 215 -4.16 -6.19 26.08
C GLY A 215 -4.56 -6.31 24.61
N ALA A 216 -4.97 -7.49 24.13
CA ALA A 216 -5.62 -7.61 22.83
C ALA A 216 -6.89 -6.76 22.77
N LYS A 217 -7.29 -6.38 21.55
CA LYS A 217 -8.50 -5.60 21.32
C LYS A 217 -9.67 -6.47 21.75
N ASN A 218 -10.46 -5.97 22.69
CA ASN A 218 -11.68 -6.60 23.16
C ASN A 218 -12.72 -5.50 23.35
N ASN A 219 -13.83 -5.57 22.61
CA ASN A 219 -14.81 -4.49 22.58
C ASN A 219 -15.53 -4.31 23.91
N VAL A 220 -15.78 -5.41 24.62
CA VAL A 220 -16.41 -5.40 25.94
C VAL A 220 -15.56 -4.57 26.90
N LEU A 221 -14.27 -4.91 26.99
CA LEU A 221 -13.34 -4.23 27.91
C LEU A 221 -13.06 -2.78 27.48
N ILE A 222 -13.10 -2.48 26.18
CA ILE A 222 -13.02 -1.09 25.68
C ILE A 222 -14.23 -0.28 26.17
N LEU A 223 -15.44 -0.85 26.10
CA LEU A 223 -16.66 -0.20 26.60
C LEU A 223 -16.62 -0.02 28.13
N ASP A 224 -15.96 -0.92 28.86
CA ASP A 224 -15.75 -0.83 30.31
C ASP A 224 -14.65 0.16 30.72
N GLY A 225 -14.01 0.83 29.76
CA GLY A 225 -13.05 1.91 30.00
C GLY A 225 -11.58 1.54 29.81
N GLU A 226 -11.27 0.32 29.37
CA GLU A 226 -9.89 -0.10 29.04
C GLU A 226 -9.42 0.44 27.68
N TRP A 227 -9.46 1.77 27.51
CA TRP A 227 -9.18 2.48 26.25
C TRP A 227 -7.80 2.18 25.65
N TRP A 228 -6.83 1.77 26.46
CA TRP A 228 -5.48 1.38 26.00
C TRP A 228 -5.51 0.18 25.06
N ARG A 229 -6.59 -0.61 25.05
CA ARG A 229 -6.85 -1.70 24.09
C ARG A 229 -7.06 -1.22 22.65
N LEU A 230 -7.08 0.09 22.40
CA LEU A 230 -6.98 0.67 21.06
C LEU A 230 -5.52 0.88 20.60
N ILE A 231 -4.55 0.66 21.49
CA ILE A 231 -3.12 0.89 21.24
C ILE A 231 -2.33 -0.43 21.38
N THR A 232 -2.48 -1.11 22.51
CA THR A 232 -1.73 -2.33 22.85
C THR A 232 -1.82 -3.47 21.83
N PRO A 233 -2.92 -3.69 21.08
CA PRO A 233 -3.01 -4.80 20.13
C PRO A 233 -1.94 -4.76 19.03
N MET A 234 -1.38 -3.58 18.72
CA MET A 234 -0.31 -3.41 17.72
C MET A 234 0.95 -4.23 18.04
N PHE A 235 1.17 -4.58 19.30
CA PHE A 235 2.38 -5.26 19.76
C PHE A 235 2.18 -6.77 19.98
N LEU A 236 0.95 -7.26 19.87
CA LEU A 236 0.58 -8.65 20.09
C LEU A 236 0.37 -9.38 18.76
N HIS A 237 0.63 -10.69 18.71
CA HIS A 237 0.45 -11.48 17.49
C HIS A 237 -0.16 -12.84 17.83
N ILE A 238 -1.08 -13.29 16.97
CA ILE A 238 -1.80 -14.56 17.12
C ILE A 238 -1.06 -15.63 16.31
N GLY A 239 -0.27 -16.47 16.98
CA GLY A 239 0.53 -17.52 16.33
C GLY A 239 1.78 -17.03 15.61
N LEU A 240 2.71 -17.96 15.38
CA LEU A 240 4.04 -17.67 14.84
C LEU A 240 3.99 -17.16 13.39
N THR A 241 3.14 -17.73 12.55
CA THR A 241 3.02 -17.34 11.14
C THR A 241 2.60 -15.87 11.01
N HIS A 242 1.65 -15.42 11.85
CA HIS A 242 1.19 -14.05 11.87
C HIS A 242 2.30 -13.08 12.29
N LEU A 243 3.11 -13.43 13.30
CA LEU A 243 4.29 -12.65 13.68
C LEU A 243 5.30 -12.54 12.54
N LEU A 244 5.62 -13.65 11.87
CA LEU A 244 6.62 -13.69 10.79
C LEU A 244 6.23 -12.78 9.62
N PHE A 245 4.98 -12.86 9.16
CA PHE A 245 4.50 -12.02 8.06
C PHE A 245 4.49 -10.53 8.45
N ASN A 246 4.02 -10.17 9.65
CA ASN A 246 4.05 -8.77 10.08
C ASN A 246 5.47 -8.25 10.28
N THR A 247 6.36 -9.07 10.84
CA THR A 247 7.77 -8.69 11.02
C THR A 247 8.45 -8.45 9.68
N PHE A 248 8.22 -9.32 8.70
CA PHE A 248 8.74 -9.15 7.34
C PHE A 248 8.15 -7.91 6.65
N ALA A 249 6.84 -7.69 6.78
CA ALA A 249 6.17 -6.53 6.20
C ALA A 249 6.63 -5.22 6.86
N LEU A 250 6.82 -5.20 8.17
CA LEU A 250 7.37 -4.06 8.91
C LEU A 250 8.83 -3.79 8.51
N TRP A 251 9.66 -4.82 8.44
CA TRP A 251 11.06 -4.70 8.01
C TRP A 251 11.20 -4.16 6.58
N SER A 252 10.30 -4.56 5.67
CA SER A 252 10.34 -4.10 4.28
C SER A 252 9.68 -2.73 4.10
N VAL A 253 8.37 -2.63 4.39
CA VAL A 253 7.55 -1.44 4.16
C VAL A 253 7.83 -0.37 5.21
N GLY A 254 7.87 -0.74 6.49
CA GLY A 254 8.11 0.21 7.58
C GLY A 254 9.49 0.85 7.49
N ALA A 255 10.53 0.06 7.21
CA ALA A 255 11.87 0.61 6.99
C ALA A 255 11.92 1.60 5.82
N ALA A 256 11.18 1.33 4.74
CA ALA A 256 11.10 2.24 3.61
C ALA A 256 10.43 3.57 4.02
N VAL A 257 9.30 3.51 4.74
CA VAL A 257 8.62 4.72 5.25
C VAL A 257 9.51 5.48 6.23
N GLU A 258 10.23 4.79 7.12
CA GLU A 258 11.15 5.42 8.07
C GLU A 258 12.29 6.17 7.39
N ARG A 259 12.87 5.60 6.34
CA ARG A 259 13.92 6.27 5.55
C ARG A 259 13.38 7.49 4.80
N ILE A 260 12.14 7.45 4.34
CA ILE A 260 11.52 8.54 3.57
C ILE A 260 11.07 9.70 4.45
N TYR A 261 10.36 9.41 5.53
CA TYR A 261 9.75 10.42 6.41
C TYR A 261 10.67 10.83 7.57
N GLY A 262 11.66 10.00 7.89
CA GLY A 262 12.49 10.11 9.08
C GLY A 262 11.81 9.47 10.30
N SER A 263 12.63 9.04 11.25
CA SER A 263 12.26 8.27 12.44
C SER A 263 11.07 8.82 13.25
N GLY A 264 11.06 10.10 13.60
CA GLY A 264 9.96 10.67 14.41
C GLY A 264 8.63 10.74 13.67
N ARG A 265 8.64 11.08 12.38
CA ARG A 265 7.41 11.12 11.56
C ARG A 265 6.89 9.72 11.27
N PHE A 266 7.79 8.77 11.02
CA PHE A 266 7.43 7.37 10.86
C PHE A 266 6.76 6.82 12.10
N LEU A 267 7.31 7.07 13.30
CA LEU A 267 6.70 6.61 14.54
C LEU A 267 5.27 7.16 14.70
N LEU A 268 5.06 8.44 14.39
CA LEU A 268 3.73 9.05 14.45
C LEU A 268 2.78 8.41 13.43
N ILE A 269 3.21 8.23 12.17
CA ILE A 269 2.44 7.53 11.15
C ILE A 269 2.07 6.13 11.64
N TYR A 270 3.04 5.35 12.11
CA TYR A 270 2.84 3.97 12.57
C TYR A 270 1.82 3.88 13.71
N LEU A 271 1.98 4.69 14.76
CA LEU A 271 1.09 4.67 15.92
C LEU A 271 -0.33 5.14 15.56
N VAL A 272 -0.45 6.25 14.82
CA VAL A 272 -1.77 6.77 14.41
C VAL A 272 -2.49 5.78 13.51
N SER A 273 -1.78 5.13 12.59
CA SER A 273 -2.35 4.08 11.75
C SER A 273 -2.85 2.89 12.55
N GLY A 274 -2.08 2.39 13.51
CA GLY A 274 -2.55 1.25 14.31
C GLY A 274 -3.72 1.62 15.24
N ILE A 275 -3.78 2.84 15.74
CA ILE A 275 -4.96 3.35 16.48
C ILE A 275 -6.17 3.41 15.56
N PHE A 276 -6.04 3.98 14.37
CA PHE A 276 -7.13 4.02 13.39
C PHE A 276 -7.58 2.64 12.93
N GLY A 277 -6.65 1.70 12.79
CA GLY A 277 -6.96 0.30 12.58
C GLY A 277 -7.78 -0.28 13.74
N SER A 278 -7.35 -0.03 14.98
CA SER A 278 -8.08 -0.51 16.16
C SER A 278 -9.46 0.14 16.30
N ILE A 279 -9.63 1.42 15.93
CA ILE A 279 -10.94 2.10 15.90
C ILE A 279 -11.85 1.48 14.84
N ALA A 280 -11.36 1.25 13.62
CA ALA A 280 -12.15 0.61 12.57
C ALA A 280 -12.51 -0.84 12.95
N SER A 281 -11.58 -1.57 13.56
CA SER A 281 -11.82 -2.88 14.15
C SER A 281 -12.90 -2.83 15.23
N PHE A 282 -12.80 -1.88 16.16
CA PHE A 282 -13.79 -1.67 17.23
C PHE A 282 -15.19 -1.41 16.66
N LEU A 283 -15.30 -0.70 15.54
CA LEU A 283 -16.58 -0.40 14.90
C LEU A 283 -17.21 -1.59 14.19
N PHE A 284 -16.42 -2.28 13.37
CA PHE A 284 -16.96 -3.21 12.37
C PHE A 284 -16.65 -4.68 12.64
N ASN A 285 -15.89 -4.97 13.69
CA ASN A 285 -15.52 -6.32 14.07
C ASN A 285 -15.71 -6.51 15.58
N THR A 286 -16.52 -7.47 16.00
CA THR A 286 -16.76 -7.78 17.42
C THR A 286 -15.73 -8.75 17.99
N ALA A 287 -15.00 -9.47 17.15
CA ALA A 287 -14.02 -10.46 17.58
C ALA A 287 -12.79 -9.82 18.24
N ILE A 288 -12.08 -10.64 19.03
CA ILE A 288 -10.79 -10.28 19.60
C ILE A 288 -9.75 -10.18 18.49
N ALA A 289 -8.98 -9.09 18.51
CA ALA A 289 -7.99 -8.81 17.48
C ALA A 289 -6.64 -8.41 18.09
N ALA A 290 -5.57 -8.82 17.44
CA ALA A 290 -4.19 -8.50 17.79
C ALA A 290 -3.33 -8.55 16.53
N GLY A 291 -2.41 -7.61 16.37
CA GLY A 291 -1.48 -7.58 15.23
C GLY A 291 -0.99 -6.18 14.89
N ALA A 292 0.25 -6.10 14.42
CA ALA A 292 0.84 -4.88 13.86
C ALA A 292 0.27 -4.49 12.48
N SER A 293 -0.55 -5.34 11.88
CA SER A 293 -0.98 -5.23 10.48
C SER A 293 -1.70 -3.92 10.17
N GLY A 294 -2.53 -3.39 11.07
CA GLY A 294 -3.17 -2.08 10.88
C GLY A 294 -2.14 -0.94 10.71
N ALA A 295 -1.10 -0.93 11.54
CA ALA A 295 -0.02 0.05 11.45
C ALA A 295 0.82 -0.13 10.17
N ILE A 296 1.04 -1.37 9.74
CA ILE A 296 1.76 -1.69 8.49
C ILE A 296 0.95 -1.28 7.26
N PHE A 297 -0.37 -1.51 7.26
CA PHE A 297 -1.26 -0.99 6.21
C PHE A 297 -1.27 0.54 6.19
N GLY A 298 -1.12 1.17 7.34
CA GLY A 298 -0.86 2.60 7.43
C GLY A 298 0.44 3.05 6.78
N CYS A 299 1.51 2.28 6.93
CA CYS A 299 2.76 2.52 6.19
C CYS A 299 2.51 2.43 4.67
N LEU A 300 1.71 1.47 4.20
CA LEU A 300 1.27 1.44 2.79
C LEU A 300 0.46 2.69 2.41
N GLY A 301 -0.45 3.15 3.28
CA GLY A 301 -1.20 4.40 3.11
C GLY A 301 -0.29 5.63 2.98
N ALA A 302 0.78 5.71 3.78
CA ALA A 302 1.78 6.77 3.66
C ALA A 302 2.52 6.73 2.32
N LEU A 303 2.88 5.53 1.85
CA LEU A 303 3.49 5.33 0.53
C LEU A 303 2.55 5.71 -0.62
N LEU A 304 1.26 5.43 -0.50
CA LEU A 304 0.25 5.86 -1.47
C LEU A 304 0.16 7.40 -1.51
N TYR A 305 0.19 8.07 -0.36
CA TYR A 305 0.25 9.53 -0.32
C TYR A 305 1.50 10.06 -1.02
N LEU A 306 2.67 9.45 -0.81
CA LEU A 306 3.90 9.83 -1.51
C LEU A 306 3.78 9.63 -3.03
N ALA A 307 3.20 8.52 -3.47
CA ALA A 307 3.00 8.23 -4.89
C ALA A 307 2.16 9.29 -5.61
N ILE A 308 1.16 9.85 -4.91
CA ILE A 308 0.28 10.91 -5.43
C ILE A 308 0.95 12.29 -5.33
N SER A 309 1.52 12.62 -4.17
CA SER A 309 2.04 13.96 -3.89
C SER A 309 3.40 14.25 -4.55
N ASN A 310 4.24 13.22 -4.71
CA ASN A 310 5.55 13.35 -5.33
C ASN A 310 5.90 12.09 -6.15
N ARG A 311 5.16 11.88 -7.24
CA ARG A 311 5.27 10.72 -8.12
C ARG A 311 6.70 10.44 -8.58
N LYS A 312 7.44 11.49 -8.97
CA LYS A 312 8.81 11.36 -9.45
C LYS A 312 9.73 10.82 -8.36
N LEU A 313 9.63 11.39 -7.15
CA LEU A 313 10.39 10.91 -5.99
C LEU A 313 10.03 9.48 -5.61
N PHE A 314 8.75 9.11 -5.64
CA PHE A 314 8.27 7.75 -5.36
C PHE A 314 8.93 6.71 -6.28
N PHE A 315 8.79 6.86 -7.59
CA PHE A 315 9.32 5.89 -8.56
C PHE A 315 10.85 5.87 -8.60
N ARG A 316 11.50 7.02 -8.44
CA ARG A 316 12.97 7.10 -8.40
C ARG A 316 13.57 6.44 -7.15
N THR A 317 12.82 6.42 -6.05
CA THR A 317 13.27 5.88 -4.75
C THR A 317 12.96 4.39 -4.61
N MET A 318 11.76 3.98 -5.01
CA MET A 318 11.22 2.65 -4.72
C MET A 318 11.29 1.69 -5.92
N GLY A 319 11.46 2.22 -7.13
CA GLY A 319 11.29 1.45 -8.37
C GLY A 319 9.85 0.98 -8.58
N THR A 320 9.62 0.19 -9.64
CA THR A 320 8.30 -0.40 -9.93
C THR A 320 7.99 -1.63 -9.08
N ASN A 321 9.00 -2.27 -8.49
CA ASN A 321 8.83 -3.48 -7.67
C ASN A 321 8.00 -3.23 -6.40
N ILE A 322 8.03 -2.01 -5.85
CA ILE A 322 7.21 -1.67 -4.68
C ILE A 322 5.71 -1.80 -4.96
N ILE A 323 5.27 -1.56 -6.20
CA ILE A 323 3.86 -1.69 -6.58
C ILE A 323 3.44 -3.15 -6.42
N VAL A 324 4.29 -4.07 -6.85
CA VAL A 324 4.06 -5.52 -6.69
C VAL A 324 4.00 -5.88 -5.20
N ILE A 325 4.90 -5.35 -4.38
CA ILE A 325 4.90 -5.57 -2.92
C ILE A 325 3.62 -5.03 -2.27
N ILE A 326 3.20 -3.82 -2.64
CA ILE A 326 1.95 -3.20 -2.15
C ILE A 326 0.75 -4.07 -2.53
N LEU A 327 0.66 -4.48 -3.81
CA LEU A 327 -0.45 -5.31 -4.30
C LEU A 327 -0.49 -6.69 -3.66
N ILE A 328 0.66 -7.33 -3.43
CA ILE A 328 0.74 -8.62 -2.73
C ILE A 328 0.31 -8.47 -1.28
N ASN A 329 0.80 -7.46 -0.55
CA ASN A 329 0.42 -7.25 0.85
C ASN A 329 -1.08 -6.92 1.00
N LEU A 330 -1.65 -6.10 0.10
CA LEU A 330 -3.08 -5.84 0.04
C LEU A 330 -3.86 -7.13 -0.27
N GLY A 331 -3.43 -7.88 -1.29
CA GLY A 331 -4.09 -9.11 -1.72
C GLY A 331 -4.12 -10.18 -0.64
N ILE A 332 -2.99 -10.47 0.00
CA ILE A 332 -2.92 -11.45 1.09
C ILE A 332 -3.71 -10.97 2.31
N GLY A 333 -3.58 -9.70 2.69
CA GLY A 333 -4.25 -9.16 3.88
C GLY A 333 -5.78 -9.23 3.77
N PHE A 334 -6.35 -9.00 2.59
CA PHE A 334 -7.82 -9.01 2.40
C PHE A 334 -8.43 -10.38 2.06
N THR A 335 -7.63 -11.40 1.72
CA THR A 335 -8.14 -12.70 1.23
C THR A 335 -8.12 -13.84 2.24
N VAL A 336 -7.37 -13.69 3.35
CA VAL A 336 -7.28 -14.75 4.37
C VAL A 336 -8.41 -14.59 5.40
N SER A 337 -9.19 -15.65 5.59
CA SER A 337 -10.27 -15.71 6.59
C SER A 337 -9.70 -15.62 8.02
N GLY A 338 -10.38 -14.89 8.90
CA GLY A 338 -9.91 -14.62 10.27
C GLY A 338 -9.00 -13.38 10.40
N ILE A 339 -8.76 -12.66 9.30
CA ILE A 339 -8.03 -11.38 9.32
C ILE A 339 -9.00 -10.20 9.49
N ASP A 340 -8.58 -9.23 10.30
CA ASP A 340 -9.32 -8.01 10.58
C ASP A 340 -9.20 -6.97 9.45
N ASN A 341 -10.00 -7.17 8.40
CA ASN A 341 -10.06 -6.30 7.21
C ASN A 341 -10.48 -4.86 7.54
N ALA A 342 -11.35 -4.67 8.53
CA ALA A 342 -11.74 -3.35 9.00
C ALA A 342 -10.53 -2.62 9.59
N GLY A 343 -9.74 -3.31 10.42
CA GLY A 343 -8.50 -2.78 10.96
C GLY A 343 -7.46 -2.44 9.89
N HIS A 344 -7.35 -3.24 8.83
CA HIS A 344 -6.44 -2.94 7.71
C HIS A 344 -6.86 -1.68 6.95
N LEU A 345 -8.14 -1.55 6.61
CA LEU A 345 -8.66 -0.37 5.92
C LEU A 345 -8.55 0.89 6.78
N GLY A 346 -8.91 0.80 8.06
CA GLY A 346 -8.74 1.88 9.03
C GLY A 346 -7.28 2.33 9.13
N GLY A 347 -6.36 1.37 9.22
CA GLY A 347 -4.93 1.63 9.25
C GLY A 347 -4.42 2.35 8.00
N LEU A 348 -4.81 1.89 6.81
CA LEU A 348 -4.45 2.50 5.53
C LEU A 348 -4.92 3.96 5.43
N VAL A 349 -6.19 4.22 5.77
CA VAL A 349 -6.74 5.59 5.78
C VAL A 349 -6.03 6.45 6.82
N GLY A 350 -5.85 5.94 8.03
CA GLY A 350 -5.16 6.64 9.11
C GLY A 350 -3.72 7.00 8.74
N GLY A 351 -2.99 6.09 8.09
CA GLY A 351 -1.62 6.32 7.63
C GLY A 351 -1.50 7.30 6.48
N PHE A 352 -2.44 7.27 5.53
CA PHE A 352 -2.53 8.26 4.46
C PHE A 352 -2.75 9.68 5.02
N LEU A 353 -3.70 9.83 5.95
CA LEU A 353 -3.99 11.11 6.59
C LEU A 353 -2.85 11.57 7.50
N ALA A 354 -2.23 10.66 8.25
CA ALA A 354 -1.07 10.95 9.07
C ALA A 354 0.11 11.43 8.21
N ALA A 355 0.37 10.78 7.07
CA ALA A 355 1.40 11.19 6.12
C ALA A 355 1.12 12.58 5.51
N LEU A 356 -0.16 12.88 5.23
CA LEU A 356 -0.59 14.21 4.79
C LEU A 356 -0.40 15.28 5.87
N ALA A 357 -0.61 14.92 7.14
CA ALA A 357 -0.45 15.81 8.28
C ALA A 357 1.02 16.08 8.62
N VAL A 358 1.90 15.07 8.61
CA VAL A 358 3.32 15.24 8.97
C VAL A 358 4.20 15.73 7.81
N ARG A 359 3.79 15.40 6.57
CA ARG A 359 4.49 15.68 5.31
C ARG A 359 5.93 15.16 5.24
N LEU A 360 6.54 15.33 4.06
CA LEU A 360 7.96 15.03 3.86
C LEU A 360 8.86 16.02 4.61
N PRO A 361 10.08 15.60 4.99
CA PRO A 361 11.09 16.51 5.50
C PRO A 361 11.27 17.72 4.57
N LYS A 362 11.40 18.92 5.14
CA LYS A 362 11.58 20.21 4.44
C LYS A 362 10.37 20.74 3.64
N GLN A 363 9.24 20.02 3.59
CA GLN A 363 8.00 20.50 2.95
C GLN A 363 6.99 21.05 3.97
N LEU A 364 7.33 22.16 4.63
CA LEU A 364 6.45 22.80 5.62
C LEU A 364 5.30 23.53 4.93
N GLN A 365 4.06 23.03 5.10
CA GLN A 365 2.83 23.67 4.62
C GLN A 365 1.81 23.72 5.78
N PRO A 366 1.96 24.65 6.73
CA PRO A 366 1.31 24.60 8.04
C PRO A 366 -0.23 24.53 7.96
N VAL A 367 -0.85 25.28 7.05
CA VAL A 367 -2.32 25.25 6.86
C VAL A 367 -2.81 23.86 6.46
N LYS A 368 -2.15 23.21 5.50
CA LYS A 368 -2.56 21.86 5.06
C LYS A 368 -2.28 20.81 6.12
N MET A 369 -1.19 20.96 6.88
CA MET A 369 -0.88 20.09 8.02
C MET A 369 -1.95 20.21 9.11
N LEU A 370 -2.39 21.43 9.43
CA LEU A 370 -3.46 21.70 10.39
C LEU A 370 -4.78 21.09 9.93
N LEU A 371 -5.20 21.37 8.69
CA LEU A 371 -6.45 20.81 8.14
C LEU A 371 -6.45 19.28 8.13
N ALA A 372 -5.34 18.66 7.74
CA ALA A 372 -5.21 17.20 7.77
C ALA A 372 -5.25 16.64 9.20
N SER A 373 -4.62 17.32 10.16
CA SER A 373 -4.64 16.94 11.57
C SER A 373 -6.05 17.07 12.15
N LEU A 374 -6.78 18.14 11.82
CA LEU A 374 -8.17 18.33 12.23
C LEU A 374 -9.09 17.27 11.62
N LEU A 375 -8.91 16.95 10.35
CA LEU A 375 -9.68 15.89 9.69
C LEU A 375 -9.41 14.53 10.34
N LEU A 376 -8.15 14.25 10.70
CA LEU A 376 -7.77 13.04 11.41
C LEU A 376 -8.44 12.98 12.79
N LEU A 377 -8.38 14.06 13.58
CA LEU A 377 -9.07 14.12 14.87
C LEU A 377 -10.59 13.97 14.74
N LEU A 378 -11.20 14.57 13.70
CA LEU A 378 -12.63 14.48 13.45
C LEU A 378 -13.03 13.05 13.10
N ILE A 379 -12.33 12.38 12.18
CA ILE A 379 -12.65 10.99 11.78
C ILE A 379 -12.42 10.04 12.95
N GLY A 380 -11.30 10.19 13.68
CA GLY A 380 -11.01 9.36 14.85
C GLY A 380 -12.03 9.57 15.97
N GLY A 381 -12.36 10.83 16.29
CA GLY A 381 -13.35 11.18 17.30
C GLY A 381 -14.76 10.73 16.94
N PHE A 382 -15.17 10.89 15.69
CA PHE A 382 -16.44 10.38 15.18
C PHE A 382 -16.50 8.86 15.27
N GLY A 383 -15.43 8.16 14.85
CA GLY A 383 -15.36 6.71 14.92
C GLY A 383 -15.42 6.17 16.35
N LEU A 384 -14.77 6.84 17.31
CA LEU A 384 -14.91 6.48 18.72
C LEU A 384 -16.34 6.73 19.21
N TYR A 385 -16.91 7.90 18.94
CA TYR A 385 -18.27 8.23 19.33
C TYR A 385 -19.27 7.19 18.81
N THR A 386 -19.19 6.81 17.53
CA THR A 386 -20.08 5.81 16.94
C THR A 386 -19.86 4.43 17.54
N GLY A 387 -18.61 4.04 17.86
CA GLY A 387 -18.32 2.74 18.46
C GLY A 387 -18.88 2.60 19.87
N PHE A 388 -18.71 3.63 20.72
CA PHE A 388 -19.27 3.64 22.08
C PHE A 388 -20.81 3.71 22.10
N HIS A 389 -21.44 4.21 21.03
CA HIS A 389 -22.89 4.33 20.93
C HIS A 389 -23.54 3.26 20.04
N SER A 390 -22.76 2.33 19.48
CA SER A 390 -23.28 1.27 18.59
C SER A 390 -24.06 0.22 19.37
N ASP A 391 -25.30 -0.03 18.95
CA ASP A 391 -26.15 -1.06 19.55
C ASP A 391 -25.59 -2.47 19.32
N ASP A 392 -25.02 -2.74 18.14
CA ASP A 392 -24.37 -4.03 17.84
C ASP A 392 -23.19 -4.31 18.78
N GLN A 393 -22.39 -3.29 19.12
CA GLN A 393 -21.27 -3.44 20.05
C GLN A 393 -21.72 -3.65 21.49
N LYS A 394 -22.77 -2.95 21.92
CA LYS A 394 -23.39 -3.14 23.23
C LYS A 394 -24.03 -4.52 23.35
N GLU A 395 -24.68 -5.01 22.29
CA GLU A 395 -25.24 -6.36 22.24
C GLU A 395 -24.13 -7.41 22.34
N ALA A 396 -23.05 -7.27 21.56
CA ALA A 396 -21.93 -8.21 21.60
C ALA A 396 -21.31 -8.27 23.01
N ALA A 397 -21.18 -7.13 23.68
CA ALA A 397 -20.75 -7.06 25.07
C ALA A 397 -21.72 -7.74 26.03
N ALA A 398 -23.02 -7.46 25.90
CA ALA A 398 -24.07 -8.12 26.69
C ALA A 398 -24.07 -9.64 26.49
N THR A 399 -23.80 -10.09 25.27
CA THR A 399 -23.74 -11.51 24.90
C THR A 399 -22.56 -12.21 25.54
N SER A 400 -21.37 -11.59 25.50
CA SER A 400 -20.19 -12.15 26.16
C SER A 400 -20.35 -12.21 27.69
N GLU A 401 -20.96 -11.19 28.29
CA GLU A 401 -21.26 -11.16 29.72
C GLU A 401 -22.27 -12.24 30.10
N ALA A 402 -23.35 -12.38 29.31
CA ALA A 402 -24.36 -13.42 29.51
C ALA A 402 -23.81 -14.83 29.35
N ALA A 403 -22.85 -15.06 28.44
CA ALA A 403 -22.15 -16.33 28.32
C ALA A 403 -21.38 -16.69 29.60
N SER A 404 -20.64 -15.73 30.17
CA SER A 404 -19.93 -15.94 31.44
C SER A 404 -20.89 -16.23 32.60
N LEU A 405 -21.99 -15.48 32.68
CA LEU A 405 -23.04 -15.72 33.69
C LEU A 405 -23.68 -17.11 33.53
N PHE A 406 -23.87 -17.56 32.29
CA PHE A 406 -24.37 -18.89 31.99
C PHE A 406 -23.42 -19.99 32.47
N ASP A 407 -22.11 -19.84 32.23
CA ASP A 407 -21.08 -20.77 32.68
C ASP A 407 -21.01 -20.84 34.22
N ASP A 408 -21.19 -19.70 34.89
CA ASP A 408 -21.30 -19.59 36.35
C ASP A 408 -22.65 -20.09 36.91
N LYS A 409 -23.53 -20.62 36.04
CA LYS A 409 -24.88 -21.12 36.35
C LYS A 409 -25.86 -20.06 36.85
N ASN A 410 -25.57 -18.78 36.62
CA ASN A 410 -26.45 -17.66 36.94
C ASN A 410 -27.41 -17.35 35.78
N TYR A 411 -28.28 -18.31 35.45
CA TYR A 411 -29.14 -18.26 34.27
C TYR A 411 -30.14 -17.10 34.26
N SER A 412 -30.61 -16.68 35.44
CA SER A 412 -31.57 -15.58 35.57
C SER A 412 -30.96 -14.24 35.14
N GLU A 413 -29.73 -13.96 35.57
CA GLU A 413 -29.08 -12.69 35.19
C GLU A 413 -28.58 -12.75 33.73
N ALA A 414 -28.12 -13.91 33.26
CA ALA A 414 -27.77 -14.12 31.85
C ALA A 414 -28.94 -13.83 30.90
N SER A 415 -30.14 -14.34 31.22
CA SER A 415 -31.36 -14.07 30.46
C SER A 415 -31.72 -12.58 30.47
N LYS A 416 -31.78 -11.98 31.67
CA LYS A 416 -32.13 -10.56 31.85
C LYS A 416 -31.17 -9.62 31.11
N ARG A 417 -29.89 -9.94 31.07
CA ARG A 417 -28.87 -9.14 30.37
C ARG A 417 -29.10 -9.07 28.86
N LEU A 418 -29.67 -10.12 28.29
CA LEU A 418 -29.93 -10.27 26.86
C LEU A 418 -31.36 -9.90 26.46
N GLU A 419 -32.28 -9.77 27.41
CA GLU A 419 -33.71 -9.58 27.18
C GLU A 419 -33.99 -8.40 26.24
N GLU A 420 -33.36 -7.24 26.44
CA GLU A 420 -33.56 -6.06 25.58
C GLU A 420 -33.11 -6.28 24.12
N TYR A 421 -32.09 -7.12 23.88
CA TYR A 421 -31.48 -7.29 22.57
C TYR A 421 -32.18 -8.36 21.74
N VAL A 422 -32.60 -9.48 22.34
CA VAL A 422 -33.17 -10.63 21.61
C VAL A 422 -34.52 -10.33 20.95
N TYR A 423 -35.23 -9.30 21.41
CA TYR A 423 -36.46 -8.81 20.77
C TYR A 423 -36.21 -7.83 19.62
N GLN A 424 -34.98 -7.34 19.43
CA GLN A 424 -34.63 -6.45 18.33
C GLN A 424 -34.55 -7.24 17.01
N LYS A 425 -34.84 -6.56 15.89
CA LYS A 425 -34.86 -7.19 14.56
C LYS A 425 -33.48 -7.71 14.13
N ASN A 426 -32.41 -7.03 14.57
CA ASN A 426 -31.02 -7.32 14.22
C ASN A 426 -30.32 -8.28 15.18
N ALA A 427 -30.96 -8.75 16.26
CA ALA A 427 -30.37 -9.62 17.28
C ALA A 427 -29.47 -10.72 16.68
N SER A 428 -28.25 -10.83 17.17
CA SER A 428 -27.26 -11.80 16.73
C SER A 428 -27.70 -13.24 17.01
N ALA A 429 -27.23 -14.17 16.19
CA ALA A 429 -27.54 -15.60 16.38
C ALA A 429 -27.04 -16.10 17.74
N GLU A 430 -25.90 -15.57 18.20
CA GLU A 430 -25.26 -15.97 19.46
C GLU A 430 -26.04 -15.45 20.68
N ALA A 431 -26.47 -14.18 20.68
CA ALA A 431 -27.33 -13.64 21.73
C ALA A 431 -28.65 -14.44 21.84
N LEU A 432 -29.28 -14.73 20.71
CA LEU A 432 -30.50 -15.54 20.66
C LEU A 432 -30.27 -16.96 21.21
N HIS A 433 -29.10 -17.54 20.96
CA HIS A 433 -28.74 -18.88 21.41
C HIS A 433 -28.51 -18.92 22.93
N ILE A 434 -27.65 -18.04 23.47
CA ILE A 434 -27.35 -17.99 24.91
C ILE A 434 -28.61 -17.65 25.71
N TYR A 435 -29.44 -16.72 25.24
CA TYR A 435 -30.73 -16.42 25.86
C TYR A 435 -31.66 -17.64 25.86
N ALA A 436 -31.76 -18.36 24.74
CA ALA A 436 -32.59 -19.57 24.66
C ALA A 436 -32.13 -20.67 25.63
N LEU A 437 -30.81 -20.88 25.75
CA LEU A 437 -30.26 -21.84 26.71
C LEU A 437 -30.52 -21.41 28.15
N SER A 438 -30.37 -20.11 28.45
CA SER A 438 -30.66 -19.56 29.79
C SER A 438 -32.13 -19.77 30.17
N GLU A 439 -33.05 -19.46 29.25
CA GLU A 439 -34.49 -19.69 29.45
C GLU A 439 -34.83 -21.17 29.61
N ALA A 440 -34.14 -22.08 28.91
CA ALA A 440 -34.32 -23.52 29.08
C ALA A 440 -33.95 -23.98 30.49
N GLN A 441 -32.82 -23.52 31.03
CA GLN A 441 -32.38 -23.83 32.39
C GLN A 441 -33.33 -23.26 33.45
N LEU A 442 -34.04 -22.17 33.14
CA LEU A 442 -35.10 -21.60 33.99
C LEU A 442 -36.45 -22.32 33.85
N GLY A 443 -36.57 -23.32 32.96
CA GLY A 443 -37.79 -24.09 32.72
C GLY A 443 -38.76 -23.47 31.71
N HIS A 444 -38.40 -22.37 31.05
CA HIS A 444 -39.23 -21.70 30.04
C HIS A 444 -39.05 -22.33 28.65
N LEU A 445 -39.39 -23.62 28.52
CA LEU A 445 -39.11 -24.43 27.31
C LEU A 445 -39.68 -23.86 26.01
N ASP A 446 -40.89 -23.28 26.04
CA ASP A 446 -41.51 -22.70 24.85
C ASP A 446 -40.74 -21.47 24.33
N LYS A 447 -40.27 -20.60 25.23
CA LYS A 447 -39.43 -19.46 24.89
C LYS A 447 -38.08 -19.94 24.35
N ALA A 448 -37.46 -20.92 25.02
CA ALA A 448 -36.19 -21.49 24.60
C ALA A 448 -36.24 -22.02 23.15
N VAL A 449 -37.26 -22.83 22.83
CA VAL A 449 -37.46 -23.34 21.46
C VAL A 449 -37.69 -22.19 20.46
N GLN A 450 -38.50 -21.19 20.83
CA GLN A 450 -38.78 -20.06 19.95
C GLN A 450 -37.49 -19.30 19.57
N PHE A 451 -36.67 -18.94 20.56
CA PHE A 451 -35.47 -18.13 20.33
C PHE A 451 -34.33 -18.95 19.72
N LEU A 452 -34.20 -20.23 20.05
CA LEU A 452 -33.20 -21.10 19.43
C LEU A 452 -33.51 -21.37 17.95
N ARG A 453 -34.79 -21.45 17.57
CA ARG A 453 -35.20 -21.48 16.16
C ARG A 453 -34.82 -20.19 15.43
N LYS A 454 -35.06 -19.01 16.03
CA LYS A 454 -34.62 -17.72 15.47
C LYS A 454 -33.10 -17.64 15.31
N SER A 455 -32.35 -18.23 16.25
CA SER A 455 -30.89 -18.34 16.14
C SER A 455 -30.48 -19.18 14.93
N LEU A 456 -31.11 -20.36 14.75
CA LEU A 456 -30.88 -21.24 13.59
C LEU A 456 -31.37 -20.65 12.26
N GLU A 457 -32.35 -19.74 12.25
CA GLU A 457 -32.70 -19.01 11.02
C GLU A 457 -31.55 -18.15 10.50
N LYS A 458 -30.66 -17.70 11.39
CA LYS A 458 -29.45 -16.95 11.04
C LYS A 458 -28.27 -17.86 10.71
N ASP A 459 -28.09 -18.94 11.46
CA ASP A 459 -27.04 -19.94 11.25
C ASP A 459 -27.61 -21.37 11.06
N PRO A 460 -28.18 -21.71 9.89
CA PRO A 460 -28.98 -22.93 9.72
C PRO A 460 -28.25 -24.26 9.89
N ASN A 461 -26.91 -24.25 9.75
CA ASN A 461 -26.07 -25.43 9.72
C ASN A 461 -25.10 -25.50 10.92
N GLU A 462 -25.27 -24.67 11.94
CA GLU A 462 -24.39 -24.71 13.11
C GLU A 462 -24.73 -25.97 13.95
N PRO A 463 -23.77 -26.90 14.15
CA PRO A 463 -24.07 -28.22 14.72
C PRO A 463 -24.54 -28.18 16.18
N ASN A 464 -23.99 -27.27 17.01
CA ASN A 464 -24.32 -27.19 18.43
C ASN A 464 -25.72 -26.61 18.65
N LYS A 465 -26.15 -25.62 17.87
CA LYS A 465 -27.49 -25.02 17.87
C LYS A 465 -28.53 -26.05 17.44
N LEU A 466 -28.20 -26.88 16.43
CA LEU A 466 -29.04 -28.02 16.02
C LEU A 466 -29.17 -29.06 17.14
N TYR A 467 -28.07 -29.40 17.80
CA TYR A 467 -28.04 -30.30 18.95
C TYR A 467 -28.88 -29.78 20.12
N HIS A 468 -28.68 -28.53 20.53
CA HIS A 468 -29.44 -27.91 21.62
C HIS A 468 -30.94 -27.85 21.31
N LEU A 469 -31.33 -27.58 20.06
CA LEU A 469 -32.75 -27.59 19.68
C LEU A 469 -33.32 -29.01 19.67
N SER A 470 -32.52 -30.00 19.28
CA SER A 470 -32.89 -31.42 19.38
C SER A 470 -33.16 -31.81 20.84
N LEU A 471 -32.27 -31.44 21.77
CA LEU A 471 -32.46 -31.65 23.22
C LEU A 471 -33.78 -31.06 23.72
N LEU A 472 -34.09 -29.81 23.39
CA LEU A 472 -35.33 -29.17 23.81
C LEU A 472 -36.57 -29.88 23.26
N TYR A 473 -36.51 -30.41 22.03
CA TYR A 473 -37.62 -31.19 21.48
C TYR A 473 -37.77 -32.56 22.15
N VAL A 474 -36.67 -33.20 22.57
CA VAL A 474 -36.73 -34.41 23.38
C VAL A 474 -37.42 -34.13 24.71
N GLU A 475 -37.07 -33.04 25.40
CA GLU A 475 -37.71 -32.65 26.66
C GLU A 475 -39.21 -32.35 26.51
N LYS A 476 -39.62 -31.82 25.35
CA LYS A 476 -41.04 -31.60 25.00
C LYS A 476 -41.78 -32.85 24.52
N GLY A 477 -41.10 -33.98 24.33
CA GLY A 477 -41.68 -35.21 23.79
C GLY A 477 -41.89 -35.20 22.26
N GLU A 478 -41.35 -34.23 21.53
CA GLU A 478 -41.44 -34.11 20.08
C GLU A 478 -40.30 -34.87 19.38
N THR A 479 -40.19 -36.18 19.63
CA THR A 479 -39.04 -37.03 19.25
C THR A 479 -38.73 -37.05 17.76
N ALA A 480 -39.74 -37.02 16.88
CA ALA A 480 -39.55 -36.99 15.43
C ALA A 480 -38.84 -35.71 14.94
N LYS A 481 -39.10 -34.56 15.57
CA LYS A 481 -38.40 -33.31 15.25
C LYS A 481 -36.98 -33.31 15.79
N ALA A 482 -36.79 -33.86 16.99
CA ALA A 482 -35.48 -34.02 17.60
C ALA A 482 -34.55 -34.90 16.73
N GLU A 483 -35.06 -36.01 16.21
CA GLU A 483 -34.33 -36.94 15.34
C GLU A 483 -33.85 -36.26 14.05
N SER A 484 -34.74 -35.54 13.37
CA SER A 484 -34.37 -34.84 12.13
C SER A 484 -33.25 -33.80 12.34
N LEU A 485 -33.21 -33.15 13.49
CA LEU A 485 -32.19 -32.14 13.81
C LEU A 485 -30.85 -32.77 14.20
N ILE A 486 -30.86 -33.86 14.99
CA ILE A 486 -29.62 -34.52 15.38
C ILE A 486 -28.92 -35.19 14.19
N GLU A 487 -29.69 -35.70 13.22
CA GLU A 487 -29.13 -36.19 11.97
C GLU A 487 -28.46 -35.09 11.13
N LYS A 488 -29.01 -33.87 11.15
CA LYS A 488 -28.37 -32.72 10.50
C LYS A 488 -27.09 -32.30 11.20
N ALA A 489 -27.07 -32.31 12.53
CA ALA A 489 -25.86 -32.01 13.32
C ALA A 489 -24.75 -33.04 13.03
N LEU A 490 -25.08 -34.35 13.04
CA LEU A 490 -24.14 -35.43 12.72
C LEU A 490 -23.62 -35.43 11.28
N LYS A 491 -24.35 -34.84 10.33
CA LYS A 491 -23.83 -34.65 8.96
C LYS A 491 -22.70 -33.62 8.91
N GLN A 492 -22.70 -32.64 9.81
CA GLN A 492 -21.68 -31.60 9.88
C GLN A 492 -20.50 -32.04 10.76
N ASP A 493 -20.77 -32.75 11.85
CA ASP A 493 -19.76 -33.29 12.76
C ASP A 493 -20.07 -34.76 13.11
N PRO A 494 -19.63 -35.72 12.27
CA PRO A 494 -20.00 -37.13 12.42
C PRO A 494 -19.38 -37.84 13.62
N GLU A 495 -18.26 -37.35 14.15
CA GLU A 495 -17.51 -37.99 15.24
C GLU A 495 -17.86 -37.41 16.62
N ASN A 496 -18.84 -36.50 16.69
CA ASN A 496 -19.23 -35.85 17.94
C ASN A 496 -19.93 -36.82 18.90
N ASP A 497 -19.26 -37.18 20.00
CA ASP A 497 -19.76 -38.10 21.02
C ASP A 497 -21.09 -37.66 21.65
N GLN A 498 -21.29 -36.35 21.87
CA GLN A 498 -22.55 -35.84 22.43
C GLN A 498 -23.71 -36.05 21.48
N PHE A 499 -23.49 -35.86 20.18
CA PHE A 499 -24.54 -35.99 19.18
C PHE A 499 -24.94 -37.46 18.99
N LEU A 500 -23.96 -38.37 18.97
CA LEU A 500 -24.18 -39.80 18.89
C LEU A 500 -24.97 -40.32 20.11
N LYS A 501 -24.62 -39.87 21.32
CA LYS A 501 -25.35 -40.23 22.55
C LYS A 501 -26.81 -39.79 22.51
N LEU A 502 -27.07 -38.56 22.07
CA LEU A 502 -28.44 -38.06 21.95
C LEU A 502 -29.24 -38.84 20.90
N LYS A 503 -28.64 -39.17 19.75
CA LYS A 503 -29.27 -39.99 18.73
C LYS A 503 -29.67 -41.37 19.28
N GLN A 504 -28.76 -42.05 19.97
CA GLN A 504 -29.04 -43.34 20.61
C GLN A 504 -30.15 -43.23 21.65
N TYR A 505 -30.19 -42.15 22.42
CA TYR A 505 -31.27 -41.89 23.37
C TYR A 505 -32.62 -41.78 22.66
N ILE A 506 -32.72 -41.01 21.58
CA ILE A 506 -33.96 -40.83 20.81
C ILE A 506 -34.45 -42.18 20.24
N GLU A 507 -33.57 -42.97 19.63
CA GLU A 507 -33.87 -44.29 19.05
C GLU A 507 -34.40 -45.28 20.12
N ASN A 508 -33.78 -45.29 21.30
CA ASN A 508 -34.21 -46.13 22.43
C ASN A 508 -35.56 -45.71 23.03
N THR A 509 -35.93 -44.44 22.88
CA THR A 509 -37.20 -43.89 23.40
C THR A 509 -38.35 -44.13 22.43
N GLN A 510 -38.08 -44.29 21.13
CA GLN A 510 -39.08 -44.63 20.11
C GLN A 510 -39.41 -46.13 20.05
N THR A 511 -38.54 -46.98 20.58
CA THR A 511 -38.68 -48.45 20.62
C THR A 511 -39.39 -48.98 21.87
N ARG A 512 -39.76 -48.10 22.80
CA ARG A 512 -40.61 -48.37 23.98
C ARG A 512 -41.99 -47.76 23.78
#